data_AF-A0A1Y6LI20-F1
#
_entry.id   AF-A0A1Y6LI20-F1
#
_cell.length_a   1.000
_cell.length_b   1.000
_cell.length_c   1.000
_cell.angle_alpha   90.00
_cell.angle_beta   90.00
_cell.angle_gamma   90.00
#
_symmetry.space_group_name_H-M   'P 1'
#
loop_
_entity.id
_entity.type
_entity.pdbx_description
1 polymer ?
#
loop_
_entity_poly.entity_id
_entity_poly.type
_entity_poly.pdbx_seq_one_letter_code
_entity_poly.pdbx_strand_id
1 'polypeptide(L)'
;MTSEQQSKWQSLHGASVPKNIGKDSFTITAPPHTDIWRRGDDDDVFNAPLVFQSMRASEFKKVEVTVFAPWKTQYDQGGIFIAFPNPPADGSGEGGTKKLPSARVKGIKHIKAGIEFFETSSVLGIVGTDRYSDWSLSPMSNEYHQKATFRAVRDGTTLWIYAAQKGSSEEAGGEGLKPMREVKWAFMEGREDAEVWVGVYAAKPTAEAGEDEEKGIEVTFEDLVVERE
;
A
#
# COMPACT_ATOMS: atom_id res chain seq x y z
N MET A 1 6.30 15.76 -14.08
CA MET A 1 4.87 15.42 -14.21
C MET A 1 4.08 16.61 -14.74
N THR A 2 3.28 16.40 -15.80
CA THR A 2 2.30 17.37 -16.33
C THR A 2 1.09 17.46 -15.39
N SER A 3 0.28 18.53 -15.51
CA SER A 3 -0.96 18.70 -14.73
C SER A 3 -1.96 17.54 -14.89
N GLU A 4 -1.92 16.83 -16.01
CA GLU A 4 -2.76 15.66 -16.30
C GLU A 4 -2.39 14.39 -15.51
N GLN A 5 -1.14 14.25 -15.05
CA GLN A 5 -0.76 13.12 -14.18
C GLN A 5 -1.24 13.33 -12.73
N GLN A 6 -1.43 14.59 -12.33
CA GLN A 6 -1.85 14.95 -10.99
C GLN A 6 -3.37 14.75 -10.75
N SER A 7 -4.19 14.90 -11.80
CA SER A 7 -5.65 14.72 -11.74
C SER A 7 -6.11 13.25 -11.60
N LYS A 8 -5.19 12.28 -11.68
CA LYS A 8 -5.51 10.84 -11.60
C LYS A 8 -5.48 10.26 -10.17
N TRP A 9 -4.93 10.98 -9.22
CA TRP A 9 -4.79 10.51 -7.85
C TRP A 9 -6.05 10.77 -7.03
N GLN A 10 -6.43 9.78 -6.24
CA GLN A 10 -7.57 9.77 -5.34
C GLN A 10 -7.07 9.46 -3.93
N SER A 11 -7.88 9.78 -2.92
CA SER A 11 -7.59 9.44 -1.53
C SER A 11 -8.81 8.90 -0.80
N LEU A 12 -8.57 8.10 0.24
CA LEU A 12 -9.60 7.54 1.14
C LEU A 12 -9.18 7.67 2.61
N HIS A 13 -10.16 7.49 3.49
CA HIS A 13 -10.00 7.41 4.93
C HIS A 13 -9.21 8.58 5.56
N GLY A 14 -9.53 9.80 5.12
CA GLY A 14 -8.94 11.02 5.68
C GLY A 14 -7.58 11.42 5.09
N ALA A 15 -6.99 10.62 4.20
CA ALA A 15 -5.82 11.07 3.44
C ALA A 15 -6.18 12.22 2.49
N SER A 16 -5.21 13.11 2.26
CA SER A 16 -5.27 14.15 1.23
C SER A 16 -4.32 13.79 0.10
N VAL A 17 -4.72 14.04 -1.15
CA VAL A 17 -3.85 13.84 -2.31
C VAL A 17 -2.69 14.86 -2.26
N PRO A 18 -1.42 14.43 -2.14
CA PRO A 18 -0.29 15.35 -2.12
C PRO A 18 -0.13 16.15 -3.42
N LYS A 19 0.31 17.41 -3.30
CA LYS A 19 0.50 18.31 -4.45
C LYS A 19 1.78 18.04 -5.26
N ASN A 20 2.63 17.13 -4.79
CA ASN A 20 3.98 16.93 -5.30
C ASN A 20 4.29 15.45 -5.56
N ILE A 21 3.28 14.58 -5.65
CA ILE A 21 3.47 13.16 -5.99
C ILE A 21 4.31 13.06 -7.25
N GLY A 22 5.39 12.25 -7.17
CA GLY A 22 6.30 11.97 -8.29
C GLY A 22 7.20 13.13 -8.72
N LYS A 23 7.35 14.15 -7.86
CA LYS A 23 8.36 15.21 -8.00
C LYS A 23 9.27 15.27 -6.78
N ASP A 24 8.67 15.35 -5.59
CA ASP A 24 9.38 15.37 -4.31
C ASP A 24 8.76 14.33 -3.36
N SER A 25 9.35 14.18 -2.18
CA SER A 25 8.77 13.39 -1.09
C SER A 25 7.45 13.98 -0.59
N PHE A 26 6.53 13.13 -0.15
CA PHE A 26 5.29 13.55 0.51
C PHE A 26 4.97 12.66 1.71
N THR A 27 4.04 13.10 2.56
CA THR A 27 3.65 12.34 3.75
C THR A 27 2.16 11.95 3.73
N ILE A 28 1.87 10.82 4.37
CA ILE A 28 0.52 10.43 4.79
C ILE A 28 0.54 10.24 6.30
N THR A 29 -0.36 10.91 7.01
CA THR A 29 -0.54 10.72 8.46
C THR A 29 -1.64 9.71 8.71
N ALA A 30 -1.33 8.64 9.43
CA ALA A 30 -2.30 7.64 9.88
C ALA A 30 -2.65 7.85 11.35
N PRO A 31 -3.92 8.15 11.69
CA PRO A 31 -4.34 8.20 13.08
C PRO A 31 -4.31 6.80 13.71
N PRO A 32 -4.28 6.70 15.05
CA PRO A 32 -4.43 5.43 15.76
C PRO A 32 -5.68 4.65 15.35
N HIS A 33 -5.67 3.35 15.60
CA HIS A 33 -6.75 2.41 15.29
C HIS A 33 -7.07 2.31 13.79
N THR A 34 -6.06 2.51 12.95
CA THR A 34 -6.16 2.31 11.50
C THR A 34 -5.42 1.06 11.05
N ASP A 35 -6.03 0.28 10.17
CA ASP A 35 -5.43 -0.93 9.58
C ASP A 35 -6.10 -1.31 8.24
N ILE A 36 -5.47 -2.26 7.56
CA ILE A 36 -5.99 -3.02 6.41
C ILE A 36 -5.72 -4.49 6.72
N TRP A 37 -6.72 -5.21 7.22
CA TRP A 37 -6.59 -6.59 7.66
C TRP A 37 -7.94 -7.31 7.70
N ARG A 38 -7.97 -8.58 7.28
CA ARG A 38 -9.16 -9.44 7.38
C ARG A 38 -8.86 -10.73 8.11
N ARG A 39 -9.35 -10.85 9.34
CA ARG A 39 -9.17 -12.02 10.20
C ARG A 39 -10.24 -13.09 9.96
N GLY A 40 -11.45 -12.68 9.59
CA GLY A 40 -12.60 -13.56 9.42
C GLY A 40 -13.74 -12.87 8.68
N ASP A 41 -14.85 -13.57 8.50
CA ASP A 41 -15.99 -13.08 7.69
C ASP A 41 -16.62 -11.80 8.26
N ASP A 42 -16.62 -11.66 9.60
CA ASP A 42 -17.18 -10.51 10.32
C ASP A 42 -16.10 -9.56 10.89
N ASP A 43 -14.82 -9.78 10.54
CA ASP A 43 -13.67 -8.97 11.00
C ASP A 43 -12.80 -8.58 9.78
N ASP A 44 -13.25 -7.52 9.10
CA ASP A 44 -12.62 -6.90 7.92
C ASP A 44 -12.36 -5.41 8.19
N VAL A 45 -11.14 -5.10 8.60
CA VAL A 45 -10.68 -3.74 8.85
C VAL A 45 -10.11 -3.17 7.56
N PHE A 46 -10.71 -2.09 7.08
CA PHE A 46 -10.28 -1.37 5.88
C PHE A 46 -10.48 0.13 6.09
N ASN A 47 -9.69 0.73 6.98
CA ASN A 47 -9.84 2.14 7.39
C ASN A 47 -8.53 2.94 7.39
N ALA A 48 -7.42 2.35 6.94
CA ALA A 48 -6.15 3.06 6.80
C ALA A 48 -6.21 4.15 5.71
N PRO A 49 -5.58 5.33 5.91
CA PRO A 49 -5.43 6.34 4.86
C PRO A 49 -4.75 5.81 3.61
N LEU A 50 -5.35 6.10 2.45
CA LEU A 50 -4.88 5.65 1.13
C LEU A 50 -4.71 6.84 0.18
N VAL A 51 -3.70 6.78 -0.68
CA VAL A 51 -3.56 7.63 -1.88
C VAL A 51 -3.25 6.72 -3.07
N PHE A 52 -4.10 6.73 -4.10
CA PHE A 52 -4.00 5.76 -5.20
C PHE A 52 -4.50 6.31 -6.53
N GLN A 53 -4.12 5.64 -7.61
CA GLN A 53 -4.75 5.78 -8.91
C GLN A 53 -5.68 4.60 -9.18
N SER A 54 -6.76 4.85 -9.93
CA SER A 54 -7.58 3.81 -10.52
C SER A 54 -7.21 3.61 -12.00
N MET A 55 -7.26 2.36 -12.46
CA MET A 55 -7.03 1.95 -13.85
C MET A 55 -7.63 0.58 -14.14
N ARG A 56 -7.68 0.20 -15.42
CA ARG A 56 -7.92 -1.21 -15.78
C ARG A 56 -6.71 -2.04 -15.38
N ALA A 57 -6.93 -3.25 -14.88
CA ALA A 57 -5.83 -4.09 -14.42
C ALA A 57 -4.86 -4.45 -15.55
N SER A 58 -5.37 -4.56 -16.78
CA SER A 58 -4.61 -4.76 -18.02
C SER A 58 -3.62 -3.63 -18.27
N GLU A 59 -3.92 -2.41 -17.85
CA GLU A 59 -3.03 -1.24 -17.99
C GLU A 59 -1.95 -1.20 -16.90
N PHE A 60 -2.10 -1.92 -15.78
CA PHE A 60 -1.12 -1.85 -14.70
C PHE A 60 0.12 -2.68 -15.04
N LYS A 61 1.30 -2.06 -14.92
CA LYS A 61 2.59 -2.72 -15.13
C LYS A 61 3.41 -2.80 -13.84
N LYS A 62 3.61 -1.68 -13.16
CA LYS A 62 4.49 -1.59 -11.98
C LYS A 62 4.09 -0.46 -11.04
N VAL A 63 4.27 -0.66 -9.75
CA VAL A 63 4.37 0.43 -8.77
C VAL A 63 5.66 0.29 -7.96
N GLU A 64 6.33 1.40 -7.69
CA GLU A 64 7.56 1.45 -6.88
C GLU A 64 7.52 2.67 -5.98
N VAL A 65 8.03 2.54 -4.76
CA VAL A 65 8.12 3.63 -3.79
C VAL A 65 9.18 3.33 -2.74
N THR A 66 9.82 4.38 -2.25
CA THR A 66 10.66 4.32 -1.05
C THR A 66 9.87 4.87 0.14
N VAL A 67 9.79 4.11 1.22
CA VAL A 67 9.05 4.45 2.43
C VAL A 67 9.97 4.68 3.62
N PHE A 68 9.61 5.64 4.46
CA PHE A 68 10.33 5.99 5.68
C PHE A 68 9.40 6.52 6.77
N ALA A 69 9.62 6.10 8.01
CA ALA A 69 9.02 6.70 9.19
C ALA A 69 9.86 6.35 10.44
N PRO A 70 9.69 7.04 11.57
CA PRO A 70 10.27 6.65 12.85
C PRO A 70 9.46 5.51 13.49
N TRP A 71 9.45 4.33 12.87
CA TRP A 71 8.71 3.14 13.31
C TRP A 71 9.06 2.78 14.75
N LYS A 72 8.05 2.72 15.63
CA LYS A 72 8.31 2.49 17.06
C LYS A 72 7.18 1.80 17.81
N THR A 73 5.96 1.92 17.32
CA THR A 73 4.77 1.39 18.00
C THR A 73 4.32 0.15 17.28
N GLN A 74 3.91 -0.85 18.06
CA GLN A 74 3.49 -2.14 17.54
C GLN A 74 2.49 -1.97 16.38
N TYR A 75 2.84 -2.53 15.23
CA TYR A 75 2.10 -2.49 13.97
C TYR A 75 2.07 -1.14 13.26
N ASP A 76 2.91 -0.15 13.60
CA ASP A 76 3.13 1.01 12.74
C ASP A 76 3.50 0.54 11.32
N GLN A 77 2.83 1.05 10.29
CA GLN A 77 2.93 0.52 8.93
C GLN A 77 2.93 1.60 7.86
N GLY A 78 3.62 1.33 6.75
CA GLY A 78 3.48 2.12 5.54
C GLY A 78 4.14 1.48 4.33
N GLY A 79 3.52 1.65 3.15
CA GLY A 79 3.92 0.89 1.96
C GLY A 79 3.05 1.09 0.73
N ILE A 80 3.22 0.17 -0.21
CA ILE A 80 2.39 0.01 -1.40
C ILE A 80 1.05 -0.63 -1.01
N PHE A 81 0.00 -0.19 -1.70
CA PHE A 81 -1.32 -0.78 -1.65
C PHE A 81 -1.84 -1.07 -3.06
N ILE A 82 -2.35 -2.28 -3.28
CA ILE A 82 -3.04 -2.70 -4.51
C ILE A 82 -4.38 -3.33 -4.12
N ALA A 83 -5.47 -2.95 -4.76
CA ALA A 83 -6.77 -3.56 -4.49
C ALA A 83 -7.67 -3.68 -5.72
N PHE A 84 -8.59 -4.64 -5.64
CA PHE A 84 -9.55 -4.98 -6.68
C PHE A 84 -10.95 -4.68 -6.15
N PRO A 85 -11.47 -3.45 -6.31
CA PRO A 85 -12.79 -3.09 -5.83
C PRO A 85 -13.87 -3.89 -6.55
N ASN A 86 -15.00 -4.10 -5.86
CA ASN A 86 -16.17 -4.67 -6.51
C ASN A 86 -16.69 -3.71 -7.60
N PRO A 87 -17.29 -4.23 -8.69
CA PRO A 87 -17.92 -3.39 -9.70
C PRO A 87 -19.01 -2.48 -9.11
N PRO A 88 -19.30 -1.33 -9.72
CA PRO A 88 -20.46 -0.50 -9.37
C PRO A 88 -21.76 -1.30 -9.46
N ALA A 89 -22.66 -1.10 -8.50
CA ALA A 89 -23.91 -1.86 -8.38
C ALA A 89 -24.90 -1.62 -9.55
N ASP A 90 -24.76 -0.52 -10.28
CA ASP A 90 -25.64 -0.13 -11.39
C ASP A 90 -24.95 -0.21 -12.77
N GLY A 91 -23.72 -0.72 -12.84
CA GLY A 91 -22.94 -0.78 -14.08
C GLY A 91 -22.54 0.58 -14.66
N SER A 92 -22.81 1.69 -13.96
CA SER A 92 -22.33 3.02 -14.36
C SER A 92 -20.85 3.12 -14.04
N GLY A 93 -20.03 2.90 -15.07
CA GLY A 93 -18.63 3.30 -15.05
C GLY A 93 -18.55 4.82 -14.95
N GLU A 94 -17.66 5.27 -14.08
CA GLU A 94 -17.16 6.64 -13.94
C GLU A 94 -17.98 7.65 -13.12
N GLY A 95 -17.25 8.32 -12.23
CA GLY A 95 -17.37 9.77 -12.09
C GLY A 95 -18.41 10.27 -11.10
N GLY A 96 -18.08 10.24 -9.81
CA GLY A 96 -18.84 10.99 -8.82
C GLY A 96 -18.12 11.11 -7.49
N THR A 97 -17.50 12.27 -7.25
CA THR A 97 -17.02 12.69 -5.94
C THR A 97 -18.20 12.81 -4.96
N LYS A 98 -18.55 11.72 -4.29
CA LYS A 98 -19.40 11.69 -3.07
C LYS A 98 -19.38 10.28 -2.48
N LYS A 99 -18.56 10.09 -1.42
CA LYS A 99 -18.39 8.86 -0.61
C LYS A 99 -18.39 7.55 -1.42
N LEU A 100 -17.21 6.95 -1.56
CA LEU A 100 -17.06 5.59 -2.10
C LEU A 100 -18.09 4.65 -1.44
N PRO A 101 -19.02 4.04 -2.20
CA PRO A 101 -20.05 3.19 -1.62
C PRO A 101 -19.42 2.01 -0.89
N SER A 102 -19.91 1.68 0.31
CA SER A 102 -19.42 0.53 1.10
C SER A 102 -19.42 -0.78 0.31
N ALA A 103 -20.36 -0.93 -0.63
CA ALA A 103 -20.43 -2.07 -1.54
C ALA A 103 -19.17 -2.26 -2.41
N ARG A 104 -18.48 -1.18 -2.79
CA ARG A 104 -17.24 -1.24 -3.60
C ARG A 104 -16.07 -1.84 -2.83
N VAL A 105 -16.05 -1.69 -1.50
CA VAL A 105 -14.95 -2.10 -0.63
C VAL A 105 -15.27 -3.31 0.26
N LYS A 106 -16.55 -3.73 0.31
CA LYS A 106 -16.96 -4.91 1.09
C LYS A 106 -16.23 -6.16 0.58
N GLY A 107 -15.45 -6.81 1.43
CA GLY A 107 -14.70 -8.01 1.05
C GLY A 107 -13.64 -7.76 -0.03
N ILE A 108 -13.18 -6.51 -0.18
CA ILE A 108 -12.24 -6.12 -1.23
C ILE A 108 -10.98 -6.98 -1.18
N LYS A 109 -10.61 -7.57 -2.32
CA LYS A 109 -9.34 -8.29 -2.44
C LYS A 109 -8.22 -7.25 -2.54
N HIS A 110 -7.17 -7.43 -1.74
CA HIS A 110 -6.11 -6.44 -1.66
C HIS A 110 -4.76 -7.07 -1.34
N ILE A 111 -3.70 -6.34 -1.67
CA ILE A 111 -2.32 -6.62 -1.32
C ILE A 111 -1.74 -5.35 -0.70
N LYS A 112 -1.08 -5.48 0.45
CA LYS A 112 -0.24 -4.44 1.02
C LYS A 112 1.19 -4.95 1.19
N ALA A 113 2.17 -4.10 0.91
CA ALA A 113 3.58 -4.41 1.06
C ALA A 113 4.33 -3.17 1.55
N GLY A 114 5.01 -3.26 2.69
CA GLY A 114 5.59 -2.10 3.35
C GLY A 114 6.50 -2.45 4.50
N ILE A 115 7.00 -1.42 5.18
CA ILE A 115 7.62 -1.60 6.49
C ILE A 115 6.50 -1.74 7.52
N GLU A 116 6.68 -2.64 8.47
CA GLU A 116 5.85 -2.81 9.64
C GLU A 116 6.73 -2.88 10.89
N PHE A 117 6.33 -2.22 11.98
CA PHE A 117 7.00 -2.41 13.27
C PHE A 117 6.39 -3.59 13.99
N PHE A 118 7.16 -4.65 14.21
CA PHE A 118 6.69 -5.87 14.84
C PHE A 118 7.57 -6.23 16.03
N GLU A 119 6.94 -6.31 17.21
CA GLU A 119 7.59 -6.53 18.50
C GLU A 119 8.60 -5.42 18.82
N THR A 120 9.87 -5.62 18.50
CA THR A 120 10.96 -4.70 18.84
C THR A 120 11.74 -4.22 17.62
N SER A 121 11.27 -4.50 16.40
CA SER A 121 12.02 -4.21 15.17
C SER A 121 11.11 -3.93 13.98
N SER A 122 11.60 -3.10 13.05
CA SER A 122 10.98 -3.00 11.73
C SER A 122 11.22 -4.29 10.92
N VAL A 123 10.22 -4.68 10.15
CA VAL A 123 10.22 -5.82 9.26
C VAL A 123 9.66 -5.42 7.90
N LEU A 124 10.03 -6.15 6.84
CA LEU A 124 9.40 -6.04 5.53
C LEU A 124 8.16 -6.93 5.54
N GLY A 125 6.98 -6.30 5.70
CA GLY A 125 5.69 -6.96 5.81
C GLY A 125 4.96 -7.00 4.47
N ILE A 126 4.40 -8.16 4.13
CA ILE A 126 3.55 -8.33 2.95
C ILE A 126 2.31 -9.12 3.33
N VAL A 127 1.14 -8.58 2.96
CA VAL A 127 -0.16 -9.22 3.15
C VAL A 127 -0.84 -9.36 1.80
N GLY A 128 -1.24 -10.58 1.45
CA GLY A 128 -2.19 -10.83 0.38
C GLY A 128 -3.53 -11.26 0.96
N THR A 129 -4.60 -10.54 0.63
CA THR A 129 -5.95 -10.81 1.10
C THR A 129 -6.86 -11.13 -0.09
N ASP A 130 -7.09 -12.43 -0.31
CA ASP A 130 -8.15 -12.91 -1.21
C ASP A 130 -9.45 -13.08 -0.42
N ARG A 131 -9.54 -14.14 0.40
CA ARG A 131 -10.65 -14.35 1.35
C ARG A 131 -10.34 -13.88 2.75
N TYR A 132 -9.12 -14.13 3.22
CA TYR A 132 -8.59 -13.68 4.52
C TYR A 132 -7.14 -13.22 4.33
N SER A 133 -6.62 -12.44 5.26
CA SER A 133 -5.26 -11.91 5.19
C SER A 133 -4.24 -13.01 5.45
N ASP A 134 -3.33 -13.19 4.49
CA ASP A 134 -2.17 -14.07 4.58
C ASP A 134 -0.90 -13.19 4.61
N TRP A 135 -0.16 -13.28 5.73
CA TRP A 135 0.90 -12.35 6.11
C TRP A 135 2.25 -13.03 6.20
N SER A 136 3.26 -12.37 5.65
CA SER A 136 4.66 -12.77 5.71
C SER A 136 5.50 -11.61 6.22
N LEU A 137 6.48 -11.93 7.05
CA LEU A 137 7.47 -10.99 7.58
C LEU A 137 8.88 -11.43 7.19
N SER A 138 9.67 -10.48 6.70
CA SER A 138 11.11 -10.66 6.56
C SER A 138 11.84 -9.68 7.48
N PRO A 139 12.86 -10.13 8.23
CA PRO A 139 13.61 -9.26 9.11
C PRO A 139 14.34 -8.16 8.34
N MET A 140 14.52 -7.01 8.98
CA MET A 140 15.41 -5.93 8.53
C MET A 140 16.63 -5.85 9.46
N SER A 141 17.75 -5.35 8.96
CA SER A 141 18.87 -4.97 9.81
C SER A 141 18.48 -3.84 10.77
N ASN A 142 18.85 -3.97 12.03
CA ASN A 142 18.64 -2.92 13.04
C ASN A 142 19.41 -1.63 12.74
N GLU A 143 20.45 -1.65 11.91
CA GLU A 143 21.19 -0.43 11.55
C GLU A 143 20.42 0.44 10.54
N TYR A 144 19.60 -0.20 9.69
CA TYR A 144 18.97 0.45 8.54
C TYR A 144 17.44 0.30 8.54
N HIS A 145 16.82 0.14 9.72
CA HIS A 145 15.43 -0.33 9.87
C HIS A 145 14.34 0.70 9.53
N GLN A 146 14.73 1.93 9.17
CA GLN A 146 13.76 3.01 8.99
C GLN A 146 13.27 3.19 7.56
N LYS A 147 14.06 2.75 6.57
CA LYS A 147 13.83 3.08 5.17
C LYS A 147 13.97 1.86 4.25
N ALA A 148 13.03 1.68 3.33
CA ALA A 148 13.06 0.59 2.36
C ALA A 148 12.35 0.99 1.07
N THR A 149 12.77 0.41 -0.05
CA THR A 149 12.07 0.49 -1.33
C THR A 149 11.28 -0.77 -1.55
N PHE A 150 10.03 -0.62 -1.99
CA PHE A 150 9.18 -1.70 -2.44
C PHE A 150 8.87 -1.52 -3.92
N ARG A 151 8.76 -2.64 -4.64
CA ARG A 151 8.34 -2.67 -6.04
C ARG A 151 7.35 -3.81 -6.22
N ALA A 152 6.20 -3.53 -6.82
CA ALA A 152 5.25 -4.55 -7.25
C ALA A 152 5.16 -4.53 -8.78
N VAL A 153 5.38 -5.69 -9.42
CA VAL A 153 5.41 -5.84 -10.88
C VAL A 153 4.37 -6.88 -11.28
N ARG A 154 3.51 -6.54 -12.24
CA ARG A 154 2.62 -7.51 -12.87
C ARG A 154 3.40 -8.26 -13.96
N ASP A 155 3.30 -9.59 -13.93
CA ASP A 155 3.84 -10.50 -14.94
C ASP A 155 2.72 -11.47 -15.37
N GLY A 156 2.10 -11.15 -16.51
CA GLY A 156 0.87 -11.81 -16.97
C GLY A 156 -0.26 -11.69 -15.94
N THR A 157 -0.64 -12.82 -15.34
CA THR A 157 -1.70 -12.88 -14.31
C THR A 157 -1.15 -12.84 -12.87
N THR A 158 0.17 -12.83 -12.70
CA THR A 158 0.87 -12.88 -11.41
C THR A 158 1.33 -11.50 -10.99
N LEU A 159 1.33 -11.22 -9.68
CA LEU A 159 2.01 -10.07 -9.10
C LEU A 159 3.26 -10.52 -8.34
N TRP A 160 4.42 -9.97 -8.69
CA TRP A 160 5.66 -10.12 -7.93
C TRP A 160 5.91 -8.89 -7.06
N ILE A 161 6.29 -9.12 -5.80
CA ILE A 161 6.64 -8.06 -4.86
C ILE A 161 8.12 -8.22 -4.50
N TYR A 162 8.85 -7.12 -4.62
CA TYR A 162 10.25 -7.00 -4.29
C TYR A 162 10.45 -5.94 -3.21
N ALA A 163 11.51 -6.10 -2.42
CA ALA A 163 11.89 -5.11 -1.43
C ALA A 163 13.42 -5.01 -1.27
N ALA A 164 13.89 -3.84 -0.86
CA ALA A 164 15.28 -3.54 -0.56
C ALA A 164 15.35 -2.61 0.65
N GLN A 165 16.17 -2.97 1.64
CA GLN A 165 16.47 -2.09 2.76
C GLN A 165 17.50 -1.03 2.35
N LYS A 166 17.19 0.25 2.57
CA LYS A 166 18.07 1.36 2.18
C LYS A 166 19.25 1.54 3.13
N GLY A 167 20.44 1.78 2.58
CA GLY A 167 21.69 1.91 3.35
C GLY A 167 22.40 0.59 3.63
N SER A 168 21.80 -0.55 3.28
CA SER A 168 22.46 -1.84 3.39
C SER A 168 23.54 -2.03 2.31
N SER A 169 24.59 -2.81 2.60
CA SER A 169 25.65 -3.13 1.62
C SER A 169 25.11 -3.84 0.37
N GLU A 170 23.93 -4.45 0.46
CA GLU A 170 23.23 -5.12 -0.65
C GLU A 170 22.71 -4.12 -1.71
N GLU A 171 22.50 -2.86 -1.32
CA GLU A 171 22.06 -1.79 -2.23
C GLU A 171 23.19 -1.32 -3.17
N ALA A 172 24.46 -1.42 -2.74
CA ALA A 172 25.61 -0.90 -3.47
C ALA A 172 25.90 -1.64 -4.81
N GLY A 173 25.21 -2.75 -5.09
CA GLY A 173 25.40 -3.61 -6.26
C GLY A 173 24.47 -3.38 -7.45
N GLY A 174 23.53 -2.42 -7.39
CA GLY A 174 22.86 -1.89 -8.60
C GLY A 174 21.34 -1.94 -8.69
N GLU A 175 20.61 -2.61 -7.78
CA GLU A 175 19.17 -2.34 -7.50
C GLU A 175 18.72 -2.84 -6.12
N GLY A 176 19.45 -3.77 -5.47
CA GLY A 176 19.19 -4.25 -4.09
C GLY A 176 17.85 -4.98 -3.86
N LEU A 177 16.89 -4.85 -4.78
CA LEU A 177 15.54 -5.40 -4.69
C LEU A 177 15.57 -6.92 -4.84
N LYS A 178 15.14 -7.61 -3.78
CA LYS A 178 15.01 -9.07 -3.76
C LYS A 178 13.54 -9.47 -3.89
N PRO A 179 13.22 -10.58 -4.57
CA PRO A 179 11.87 -11.11 -4.62
C PRO A 179 11.44 -11.53 -3.21
N MET A 180 10.31 -10.99 -2.76
CA MET A 180 9.77 -11.23 -1.41
C MET A 180 8.53 -12.11 -1.45
N ARG A 181 7.65 -11.89 -2.44
CA ARG A 181 6.42 -12.66 -2.56
C ARG A 181 5.92 -12.72 -3.99
N GLU A 182 5.43 -13.89 -4.36
CA GLU A 182 4.65 -14.12 -5.57
C GLU A 182 3.18 -14.25 -5.19
N VAL A 183 2.32 -13.38 -5.72
CA VAL A 183 0.87 -13.39 -5.48
C VAL A 183 0.18 -13.86 -6.76
N LYS A 184 0.04 -15.18 -6.88
CA LYS A 184 -0.51 -15.82 -8.09
C LYS A 184 -1.93 -15.40 -8.42
N TRP A 185 -2.78 -15.24 -7.42
CA TRP A 185 -4.20 -14.98 -7.64
C TRP A 185 -4.50 -13.56 -8.12
N ALA A 186 -3.55 -12.61 -8.06
CA ALA A 186 -3.80 -11.17 -8.17
C ALA A 186 -4.61 -10.78 -9.42
N PHE A 187 -4.21 -11.24 -10.60
CA PHE A 187 -4.85 -10.90 -11.88
C PHE A 187 -5.49 -12.11 -12.58
N MET A 188 -5.75 -13.19 -11.83
CA MET A 188 -6.52 -14.34 -12.32
C MET A 188 -8.02 -14.04 -12.36
N GLU A 189 -8.84 -15.04 -12.70
CA GLU A 189 -10.31 -14.97 -12.66
C GLU A 189 -10.91 -13.88 -13.56
N GLY A 190 -10.26 -13.59 -14.70
CA GLY A 190 -10.74 -12.60 -15.67
C GLY A 190 -10.61 -11.15 -15.19
N ARG A 191 -9.77 -10.87 -14.17
CA ARG A 191 -9.58 -9.51 -13.65
C ARG A 191 -8.80 -8.58 -14.58
N GLU A 192 -8.30 -9.04 -15.72
CA GLU A 192 -7.54 -8.20 -16.66
C GLU A 192 -8.32 -6.95 -17.09
N ASP A 193 -9.63 -7.04 -17.28
CA ASP A 193 -10.47 -5.88 -17.61
C ASP A 193 -11.13 -5.22 -16.39
N ALA A 194 -10.89 -5.76 -15.19
CA ALA A 194 -11.43 -5.20 -13.96
C ALA A 194 -10.68 -3.92 -13.54
N GLU A 195 -11.31 -3.14 -12.68
CA GLU A 195 -10.66 -2.01 -12.04
C GLU A 195 -9.62 -2.49 -11.02
N VAL A 196 -8.47 -1.82 -10.99
CA VAL A 196 -7.45 -1.96 -9.95
C VAL A 196 -7.12 -0.59 -9.37
N TRP A 197 -6.98 -0.54 -8.06
CA TRP A 197 -6.44 0.59 -7.32
C TRP A 197 -4.99 0.33 -7.00
N VAL A 198 -4.11 1.28 -7.29
CA VAL A 198 -2.67 1.15 -7.10
C VAL A 198 -2.13 2.42 -6.47
N GLY A 199 -1.43 2.31 -5.35
CA GLY A 199 -0.91 3.46 -4.64
C GLY A 199 -0.18 3.10 -3.36
N VAL A 200 -0.37 3.94 -2.35
CA VAL A 200 0.31 3.84 -1.07
C VAL A 200 -0.66 3.98 0.11
N TYR A 201 -0.25 3.46 1.26
CA TYR A 201 -0.98 3.53 2.51
C TYR A 201 -0.06 3.81 3.70
N ALA A 202 -0.65 4.34 4.77
CA ALA A 202 -0.06 4.37 6.11
C ALA A 202 -1.09 3.84 7.11
N ALA A 203 -0.67 3.11 8.14
CA ALA A 203 -1.56 2.58 9.16
C ALA A 203 -0.89 2.61 10.55
N LYS A 204 -1.73 2.77 11.58
CA LYS A 204 -1.35 2.72 12.99
C LYS A 204 -2.41 1.96 13.78
N PRO A 205 -2.34 0.62 13.85
CA PRO A 205 -3.34 -0.17 14.56
C PRO A 205 -3.29 0.05 16.07
N THR A 206 -2.08 0.21 16.63
CA THR A 206 -1.86 0.41 18.07
C THR A 206 -1.61 1.89 18.37
N ALA A 207 -2.39 2.44 19.30
CA ALA A 207 -2.14 3.76 19.87
C ALA A 207 -0.81 3.80 20.63
N GLU A 208 -0.23 4.99 20.78
CA GLU A 208 0.90 5.17 21.70
C GLU A 208 0.44 4.91 23.14
N ALA A 209 1.32 4.42 24.00
CA ALA A 209 1.02 4.31 25.42
C ALA A 209 1.14 5.69 26.10
N GLY A 210 0.16 6.06 26.93
CA GLY A 210 0.21 7.27 27.77
C GLY A 210 -0.53 8.47 27.20
N GLU A 211 0.00 9.68 27.40
CA GLU A 211 -0.72 10.93 27.10
C GLU A 211 -0.90 11.23 25.60
N ASP A 212 -0.27 10.44 24.72
CA ASP A 212 -0.24 10.62 23.25
C ASP A 212 -1.14 9.61 22.50
N GLU A 213 -2.20 9.08 23.13
CA GLU A 213 -3.07 8.03 22.54
C GLU A 213 -3.69 8.42 21.18
N GLU A 214 -3.90 9.71 20.91
CA GLU A 214 -4.45 10.24 19.65
C GLU A 214 -3.38 10.50 18.57
N LYS A 215 -2.10 10.33 18.91
CA LYS A 215 -0.99 10.67 18.02
C LYS A 215 -0.86 9.65 16.90
N GLY A 216 -1.02 10.12 15.67
CA GLY A 216 -0.78 9.33 14.48
C GLY A 216 0.70 9.07 14.18
N ILE A 217 0.94 8.26 13.16
CA ILE A 217 2.26 8.12 12.52
C ILE A 217 2.27 8.90 11.21
N GLU A 218 3.33 9.67 10.99
CA GLU A 218 3.60 10.28 9.69
C GLU A 218 4.55 9.38 8.91
N VAL A 219 4.10 8.90 7.75
CA VAL A 219 4.92 8.08 6.83
C VAL A 219 5.28 8.92 5.61
N THR A 220 6.57 8.96 5.32
CA THR A 220 7.14 9.63 4.14
C THR A 220 7.27 8.65 2.99
N PHE A 221 6.86 9.10 1.80
CA PHE A 221 6.97 8.40 0.54
C PHE A 221 7.82 9.21 -0.42
N GLU A 222 8.81 8.54 -1.02
CA GLU A 222 9.74 9.08 -2.01
C GLU A 222 9.68 8.23 -3.28
N ASP A 223 10.01 8.84 -4.42
CA ASP A 223 10.14 8.15 -5.71
C ASP A 223 8.92 7.29 -6.11
N LEU A 224 7.70 7.70 -5.69
CA LEU A 224 6.48 7.00 -6.06
C LEU A 224 6.26 7.07 -7.57
N VAL A 225 6.35 5.91 -8.23
CA VAL A 225 6.09 5.73 -9.65
C VAL A 225 5.03 4.66 -9.82
N VAL A 226 3.98 4.97 -10.59
CA VAL A 226 3.01 4.00 -11.11
C VAL A 226 3.15 3.98 -12.62
N GLU A 227 3.58 2.85 -13.16
CA GLU A 227 3.80 2.62 -14.58
C GLU A 227 2.62 1.84 -15.17
N ARG A 228 2.17 2.30 -16.34
CA ARG A 228 1.13 1.65 -17.14
C ARG A 228 1.74 1.03 -18.40
N GLU A 229 1.10 -0.01 -18.95
CA GLU A 229 1.41 -0.55 -20.28
C GLU A 229 1.11 0.43 -21.41
#